data_AF-A0A848TKG3-F1
#
_entry.id   AF-A0A848TKG3-F1
#
_cell.length_a   1.000
_cell.length_b   1.000
_cell.length_c   1.000
_cell.angle_alpha   90.00
_cell.angle_beta   90.00
_cell.angle_gamma   90.00
#
_symmetry.space_group_name_H-M   'P 1'
#
loop_
_entity.id
_entity.type
_entity.pdbx_description
1 polymer ?
#
loop_
_entity_poly.entity_id
_entity_poly.type
_entity_poly.pdbx_seq_one_letter_code
_entity_poly.pdbx_strand_id
1 'polypeptide(L)'
;MPKSSTVSPCFTPGTLIATDRGQRPVETLRRGDKVVTRDNGLRRIYWVGRRDLGHADLAEAECLRPMLVRAGAFGDGLPARDMLVSPNHRFLHDIDPLPGDDSGGKDEALIAARHMVDHRRVRPVDTLGVSYIHLLLDRHQVILANNVWTESFHPDDDVFRALSNAHRLELLELFPEIATIGASVRFTPARRIIEERSRFER
;
A
#
# COMPACT_ATOMS: atom_id res chain seq x y z
N MET A 1 -12.99 -8.04 23.33
CA MET A 1 -12.03 -8.55 22.34
C MET A 1 -11.59 -7.36 21.50
N PRO A 2 -10.31 -6.96 21.44
CA PRO A 2 -9.96 -5.85 20.57
C PRO A 2 -10.15 -6.34 19.13
N LYS A 3 -11.04 -5.67 18.38
CA LYS A 3 -11.16 -5.83 16.94
C LYS A 3 -9.79 -5.44 16.36
N SER A 4 -8.93 -6.40 16.08
CA SER A 4 -7.71 -6.14 15.32
C SER A 4 -8.14 -5.81 13.90
N SER A 5 -8.43 -4.53 13.67
CA SER A 5 -8.71 -3.99 12.35
C SER A 5 -7.37 -3.86 11.64
N THR A 6 -6.82 -4.99 11.17
CA THR A 6 -5.65 -5.00 10.30
C THR A 6 -6.03 -4.33 9.00
N VAL A 7 -5.75 -3.03 8.93
CA VAL A 7 -5.97 -2.26 7.71
C VAL A 7 -4.87 -2.65 6.76
N SER A 8 -5.22 -3.28 5.66
CA SER A 8 -4.24 -3.57 4.62
C SER A 8 -3.88 -2.28 3.85
N PRO A 9 -2.73 -2.25 3.15
CA PRO A 9 -2.43 -1.20 2.20
C PRO A 9 -3.51 -1.09 1.11
N CYS A 10 -4.05 0.11 0.90
CA CYS A 10 -5.11 0.39 -0.06
C CYS A 10 -4.93 1.75 -0.72
N PHE A 11 -5.27 1.82 -2.00
CA PHE A 11 -5.53 3.08 -2.69
C PHE A 11 -6.99 3.50 -2.54
N THR A 12 -7.28 4.77 -2.82
CA THR A 12 -8.64 5.28 -2.98
C THR A 12 -8.88 5.73 -4.43
N PRO A 13 -10.15 5.78 -4.89
CA PRO A 13 -10.48 6.26 -6.23
C PRO A 13 -9.84 7.60 -6.58
N GLY A 14 -9.46 7.77 -7.84
CA GLY A 14 -8.74 8.94 -8.33
C GLY A 14 -7.22 8.86 -8.18
N THR A 15 -6.69 7.88 -7.45
CA THR A 15 -5.24 7.60 -7.44
C THR A 15 -4.80 7.12 -8.82
N LEU A 16 -3.86 7.82 -9.45
CA LEU A 16 -3.36 7.45 -10.77
C LEU A 16 -2.19 6.48 -10.65
N ILE A 17 -2.30 5.32 -11.27
CA ILE A 17 -1.23 4.31 -11.33
C ILE A 17 -0.57 4.38 -12.70
N ALA A 18 0.76 4.37 -12.74
CA ALA A 18 1.48 4.30 -14.00
C ALA A 18 1.34 2.91 -14.63
N THR A 19 0.89 2.87 -15.88
CA THR A 19 0.67 1.65 -16.67
C THR A 19 1.43 1.71 -17.99
N ASP A 20 1.40 0.61 -18.74
CA ASP A 20 1.89 0.57 -20.13
C ASP A 20 1.10 1.46 -21.10
N ARG A 21 -0.04 2.02 -20.66
CA ARG A 21 -0.91 2.93 -21.42
C ARG A 21 -0.95 4.33 -20.81
N GLY A 22 0.07 4.70 -20.04
CA GLY A 22 0.11 5.96 -19.29
C GLY A 22 -0.54 5.84 -17.91
N GLN A 23 -0.83 6.97 -17.29
CA GLN A 23 -1.41 7.00 -15.94
C GLN A 23 -2.92 6.75 -15.99
N ARG A 24 -3.39 5.78 -15.21
CA ARG A 24 -4.80 5.38 -15.17
C ARG A 24 -5.35 5.41 -13.74
N PRO A 25 -6.59 5.87 -13.51
CA PRO A 25 -7.20 5.80 -12.19
C PRO A 25 -7.32 4.35 -11.72
N VAL A 26 -6.97 4.12 -10.46
CA VAL A 26 -6.89 2.78 -9.84
C VAL A 26 -8.21 2.01 -9.93
N GLU A 27 -9.35 2.69 -9.83
CA GLU A 27 -10.70 2.13 -9.95
C GLU A 27 -11.03 1.60 -11.35
N THR A 28 -10.24 1.95 -12.37
CA THR A 28 -10.40 1.46 -13.74
C THR A 28 -9.51 0.26 -14.06
N LEU A 29 -8.56 -0.08 -13.18
CA LEU A 29 -7.62 -1.18 -13.41
C LEU A 29 -8.28 -2.53 -13.18
N ARG A 30 -7.91 -3.53 -13.98
CA ARG A 30 -8.45 -4.89 -13.90
C ARG A 30 -7.32 -5.91 -13.94
N ARG A 31 -7.64 -7.15 -13.57
CA ARG A 31 -6.73 -8.29 -13.74
C ARG A 31 -6.19 -8.33 -15.17
N GLY A 32 -4.89 -8.53 -15.31
CA GLY A 32 -4.19 -8.59 -16.59
C GLY A 32 -3.60 -7.26 -17.06
N ASP A 33 -4.09 -6.11 -16.56
CA ASP A 33 -3.47 -4.80 -16.79
C ASP A 33 -2.03 -4.80 -16.25
N LYS A 34 -1.14 -4.02 -16.89
CA LYS A 34 0.27 -3.93 -16.51
C LYS A 34 0.56 -2.60 -15.83
N VAL A 35 1.22 -2.64 -14.68
CA VAL A 35 1.66 -1.46 -13.92
C VAL A 35 3.18 -1.36 -13.93
N VAL A 36 3.69 -0.13 -13.85
CA VAL A 36 5.12 0.13 -13.71
C VAL A 36 5.55 -0.21 -12.28
N THR A 37 6.59 -1.03 -12.17
CA THR A 37 7.23 -1.40 -10.91
C THR A 37 8.65 -0.86 -10.85
N ARG A 38 9.18 -0.63 -9.64
CA ARG A 38 10.53 -0.07 -9.45
C ARG A 38 11.63 -0.98 -9.97
N ASP A 39 11.55 -2.27 -9.63
CA ASP A 39 12.67 -3.20 -9.85
C ASP A 39 12.48 -4.12 -11.06
N ASN A 40 11.24 -4.31 -11.48
CA ASN A 40 10.86 -5.44 -12.32
C ASN A 40 10.15 -5.02 -13.61
N GLY A 41 10.23 -3.74 -13.99
CA GLY A 41 9.59 -3.19 -15.19
C GLY A 41 8.07 -3.24 -15.12
N LEU A 42 7.41 -3.57 -16.24
CA LEU A 42 5.97 -3.71 -16.29
C LEU A 42 5.52 -5.08 -15.75
N ARG A 43 4.65 -5.08 -14.73
CA ARG A 43 4.09 -6.31 -14.13
C ARG A 43 2.58 -6.35 -14.17
N ARG A 44 2.03 -7.55 -14.36
CA ARG A 44 0.59 -7.77 -14.49
C ARG A 44 -0.08 -7.77 -13.12
N ILE A 45 -1.25 -7.16 -13.05
CA ILE A 45 -2.15 -7.29 -11.91
C ILE A 45 -2.80 -8.67 -11.96
N TYR A 46 -2.67 -9.44 -10.88
CA TYR A 46 -3.28 -10.76 -10.73
C TYR A 46 -4.66 -10.67 -10.07
N TRP A 47 -4.86 -9.71 -9.18
CA TRP A 47 -6.12 -9.54 -8.47
C TRP A 47 -6.35 -8.07 -8.10
N VAL A 48 -7.61 -7.65 -8.18
CA VAL A 48 -8.07 -6.32 -7.76
C VAL A 48 -9.14 -6.49 -6.70
N GLY A 49 -8.80 -6.17 -5.46
CA GLY A 49 -9.74 -6.19 -4.34
C GLY A 49 -10.39 -4.83 -4.14
N ARG A 50 -11.64 -4.82 -3.68
CA ARG A 50 -12.32 -3.59 -3.26
C ARG A 50 -13.04 -3.80 -1.93
N ARG A 51 -12.90 -2.83 -1.03
CA ARG A 51 -13.64 -2.75 0.23
C ARG A 51 -14.21 -1.36 0.41
N ASP A 52 -15.53 -1.28 0.51
CA ASP A 52 -16.23 -0.03 0.80
C ASP A 52 -16.54 0.05 2.29
N LEU A 53 -16.25 1.19 2.90
CA LEU A 53 -16.54 1.50 4.31
C LEU A 53 -17.45 2.72 4.37
N GLY A 54 -18.55 2.61 5.12
CA GLY A 54 -19.46 3.71 5.38
C GLY A 54 -19.07 4.50 6.62
N HIS A 55 -19.83 5.55 6.92
CA HIS A 55 -19.63 6.40 8.09
C HIS A 55 -19.63 5.60 9.41
N ALA A 56 -20.55 4.65 9.57
CA ALA A 56 -20.64 3.82 10.77
C ALA A 56 -19.38 2.97 10.99
N ASP A 57 -18.81 2.39 9.93
CA ASP A 57 -17.58 1.61 10.01
C ASP A 57 -16.38 2.48 10.45
N LEU A 58 -16.32 3.71 9.93
CA LEU A 58 -15.25 4.67 10.23
C LEU A 58 -15.40 5.36 11.59
N ALA A 59 -16.62 5.42 12.12
CA ALA A 59 -16.90 5.89 13.48
C ALA A 59 -16.50 4.82 14.53
N GLU A 60 -16.74 3.55 14.22
CA GLU A 60 -16.39 2.42 15.09
C GLU A 60 -14.88 2.10 15.12
N ALA A 61 -14.15 2.45 14.05
CA ALA A 61 -12.74 2.15 13.92
C ALA A 61 -11.99 3.31 13.26
N GLU A 62 -11.57 4.27 14.07
CA GLU A 62 -10.83 5.46 13.60
C GLU A 62 -9.52 5.12 12.89
N CYS A 63 -8.90 3.99 13.25
CA CYS A 63 -7.73 3.43 12.58
C CYS A 63 -7.97 3.02 11.12
N LEU A 64 -9.23 3.00 10.65
CA LEU A 64 -9.60 2.81 9.25
C LEU A 64 -9.77 4.13 8.48
N ARG A 65 -9.72 5.29 9.14
CA ARG A 65 -9.90 6.59 8.48
C ARG A 65 -8.77 6.83 7.48
N PRO A 66 -9.08 7.33 6.28
CA PRO A 66 -8.06 7.55 5.27
C PRO A 66 -7.07 8.64 5.70
N MET A 67 -5.84 8.50 5.21
CA MET A 67 -4.77 9.47 5.36
C MET A 67 -4.70 10.34 4.10
N LEU A 68 -4.81 11.64 4.27
CA LEU A 68 -4.44 12.61 3.24
C LEU A 68 -2.93 12.76 3.20
N VAL A 69 -2.36 12.51 2.03
CA VAL A 69 -0.99 12.84 1.67
C VAL A 69 -1.06 13.95 0.62
N ARG A 70 -0.64 15.16 1.00
CA ARG A 70 -0.67 16.32 0.10
C ARG A 70 0.36 16.24 -1.00
N ALA A 71 0.10 16.92 -2.11
CA ALA A 71 1.09 17.15 -3.15
C ALA A 71 2.39 17.72 -2.56
N GLY A 72 3.54 17.19 -2.96
CA GLY A 72 4.84 17.60 -2.43
C GLY A 72 5.11 17.21 -0.96
N ALA A 73 4.31 16.31 -0.36
CA ALA A 73 4.53 15.84 1.01
C ALA A 73 5.95 15.34 1.28
N PHE A 74 6.55 14.65 0.29
CA PHE A 74 7.84 13.96 0.42
C PHE A 74 9.02 14.72 -0.21
N GLY A 75 8.84 15.99 -0.58
CA GLY A 75 9.87 16.75 -1.31
C GLY A 75 9.78 16.58 -2.82
N ASP A 76 10.52 17.40 -3.58
CA ASP A 76 10.64 17.33 -5.05
C ASP A 76 9.30 17.30 -5.82
N GLY A 77 8.24 17.86 -5.23
CA GLY A 77 6.90 17.84 -5.82
C GLY A 77 6.21 16.46 -5.77
N LEU A 78 6.65 15.56 -4.88
CA LEU A 78 6.09 14.22 -4.70
C LEU A 78 5.22 14.11 -3.43
N PRO A 79 4.03 13.46 -3.50
CA PRO A 79 3.34 13.03 -4.72
C PRO A 79 2.98 14.23 -5.60
N ALA A 80 2.77 14.01 -6.89
CA ALA A 80 2.45 15.08 -7.85
C ALA A 80 1.05 15.70 -7.63
N ARG A 81 0.22 15.09 -6.78
CA ARG A 81 -1.11 15.55 -6.40
C ARG A 81 -1.49 14.99 -5.03
N ASP A 82 -2.48 15.62 -4.42
CA ASP A 82 -3.10 15.10 -3.20
C ASP A 82 -3.65 13.69 -3.44
N MET A 83 -3.46 12.81 -2.46
CA MET A 83 -4.00 11.45 -2.50
C MET A 83 -4.50 11.02 -1.13
N LEU A 84 -5.58 10.24 -1.13
CA LEU A 84 -6.08 9.55 0.05
C LEU A 84 -5.64 8.08 -0.01
N VAL A 85 -5.12 7.57 1.10
CA VAL A 85 -4.68 6.17 1.22
C VAL A 85 -5.12 5.59 2.56
N SER A 86 -5.08 4.27 2.69
CA SER A 86 -5.27 3.66 4.02
C SER A 86 -4.10 4.01 4.96
N PRO A 87 -4.32 4.04 6.29
CA PRO A 87 -3.26 4.36 7.25
C PRO A 87 -2.01 3.48 7.16
N ASN A 88 -2.17 2.22 6.79
CA ASN A 88 -1.07 1.27 6.65
C ASN A 88 -0.48 1.22 5.24
N HIS A 89 -0.94 2.07 4.31
CA HIS A 89 -0.36 2.14 2.98
C HIS A 89 1.07 2.68 3.05
N ARG A 90 2.04 1.93 2.52
CA ARG A 90 3.45 2.25 2.62
C ARG A 90 4.00 2.92 1.37
N PHE A 91 4.86 3.91 1.61
CA PHE A 91 5.60 4.66 0.62
C PHE A 91 7.06 4.25 0.69
N LEU A 92 7.73 4.27 -0.46
CA LEU A 92 9.16 4.01 -0.53
C LEU A 92 9.92 5.28 -0.13
N HIS A 93 10.86 5.11 0.79
CA HIS A 93 11.77 6.16 1.22
C HIS A 93 13.21 5.67 1.16
N ASP A 94 14.08 6.58 0.75
CA ASP A 94 15.51 6.45 0.99
C ASP A 94 15.76 6.47 2.50
N ILE A 95 16.62 5.58 2.98
CA ILE A 95 17.12 5.54 4.35
C ILE A 95 18.64 5.52 4.37
N ASP A 96 19.20 5.99 5.48
CA ASP A 96 20.62 5.85 5.71
C ASP A 96 21.02 4.38 5.75
N PRO A 97 22.17 4.02 5.17
CA PRO A 97 22.71 2.67 5.24
C PRO A 97 22.86 2.22 6.69
N LEU A 98 22.69 0.92 6.92
CA LEU A 98 22.98 0.36 8.24
C LEU A 98 24.47 0.54 8.56
N PRO A 99 24.84 0.74 9.84
CA PRO A 99 26.25 0.74 10.25
C PRO A 99 26.93 -0.55 9.80
N GLY A 100 27.96 -0.44 8.95
CA GLY A 100 28.69 -1.58 8.36
C GLY A 100 28.23 -2.00 6.96
N ASP A 101 27.31 -1.27 6.33
CA ASP A 101 26.96 -1.45 4.92
C ASP A 101 27.83 -0.54 4.03
N ASP A 102 28.88 -1.11 3.44
CA ASP A 102 29.82 -0.42 2.55
C ASP A 102 29.37 -0.42 1.07
N SER A 103 28.10 -0.76 0.78
CA SER A 103 27.58 -0.82 -0.59
C SER A 103 27.52 0.55 -1.29
N GLY A 104 27.71 1.66 -0.57
CA GLY A 104 27.84 3.01 -1.12
C GLY A 104 26.56 3.60 -1.71
N GLY A 105 25.44 2.87 -1.67
CA GLY A 105 24.11 3.33 -2.07
C GLY A 105 23.26 3.77 -0.88
N LYS A 106 22.20 4.54 -1.14
CA LYS A 106 21.13 4.72 -0.13
C LYS A 106 20.30 3.44 -0.07
N ASP A 107 20.00 2.97 1.14
CA ASP A 107 19.09 1.85 1.34
C ASP A 107 17.64 2.33 1.19
N GLU A 108 16.70 1.43 0.96
CA GLU A 108 15.30 1.77 0.69
C GLU A 108 14.35 0.99 1.60
N ALA A 109 13.38 1.69 2.18
CA ALA A 109 12.40 1.10 3.06
C ALA A 109 10.97 1.56 2.76
N LEU A 110 10.02 0.72 3.14
CA LEU A 110 8.59 0.99 3.10
C LEU A 110 8.10 1.50 4.46
N ILE A 111 7.52 2.70 4.46
CA ILE A 111 7.01 3.37 5.67
C ILE A 111 5.52 3.66 5.51
N ALA A 112 4.73 3.29 6.52
CA ALA A 112 3.28 3.47 6.49
C ALA A 112 2.89 4.94 6.64
N ALA A 113 1.82 5.36 5.95
CA ALA A 113 1.26 6.71 6.03
C ALA A 113 1.00 7.18 7.47
N ARG A 114 0.52 6.28 8.34
CA ARG A 114 0.29 6.57 9.78
C ARG A 114 1.57 6.92 10.55
N HIS A 115 2.74 6.44 10.13
CA HIS A 115 4.02 6.77 10.76
C HIS A 115 4.61 8.08 10.23
N MET A 116 4.03 8.64 9.16
CA MET A 116 4.48 9.87 8.51
C MET A 116 3.67 11.11 8.90
N VAL A 117 2.74 10.99 9.84
CA VAL A 117 1.85 12.08 10.26
C VAL A 117 2.66 13.29 10.74
N ASP A 118 2.45 14.43 10.10
CA ASP A 118 2.99 15.73 10.50
C ASP A 118 1.86 16.76 10.74
N HIS A 119 0.60 16.31 10.66
CA HIS A 119 -0.62 17.10 10.76
C HIS A 119 -0.76 18.24 9.74
N ARG A 120 0.15 18.36 8.77
CA ARG A 120 0.17 19.44 7.78
C ARG A 120 0.14 18.92 6.34
N ARG A 121 1.05 18.02 5.99
CA ARG A 121 1.17 17.38 4.68
C ARG A 121 0.64 15.95 4.70
N VAL A 122 0.81 15.24 5.81
CA VAL A 122 0.27 13.89 6.03
C VAL A 122 -0.60 13.91 7.29
N ARG A 123 -1.89 13.64 7.15
CA ARG A 123 -2.85 13.68 8.26
C ARG A 123 -4.08 12.80 8.02
N PRO A 124 -4.73 12.28 9.08
CA PRO A 124 -6.02 11.63 8.93
C PRO A 124 -7.09 12.63 8.46
N VAL A 125 -8.09 12.13 7.75
CA VAL A 125 -9.27 12.91 7.36
C VAL A 125 -10.55 12.18 7.73
N ASP A 126 -11.53 12.94 8.21
CA ASP A 126 -12.89 12.46 8.40
C ASP A 126 -13.63 12.44 7.06
N THR A 127 -14.40 11.38 6.83
CA THR A 127 -15.21 11.19 5.64
C THR A 127 -16.49 10.44 5.97
N LEU A 128 -17.52 10.65 5.15
CA LEU A 128 -18.79 9.90 5.23
C LEU A 128 -18.65 8.47 4.70
N GLY A 129 -17.56 8.18 4.00
CA GLY A 129 -17.23 6.84 3.52
C GLY A 129 -15.94 6.85 2.70
N VAL A 130 -15.38 5.66 2.49
CA VAL A 130 -14.17 5.47 1.68
C VAL A 130 -14.21 4.14 0.96
N SER A 131 -13.75 4.16 -0.29
CA SER A 131 -13.50 2.96 -1.07
C SER A 131 -12.02 2.65 -1.06
N TYR A 132 -11.66 1.46 -0.60
CA TYR A 132 -10.30 0.96 -0.58
C TYR A 132 -10.09 -0.07 -1.68
N ILE A 133 -9.09 0.16 -2.53
CA ILE A 133 -8.77 -0.67 -3.69
C ILE A 133 -7.37 -1.27 -3.51
N HIS A 134 -7.28 -2.58 -3.71
CA HIS A 134 -6.06 -3.37 -3.56
C HIS A 134 -5.60 -3.86 -4.93
N LEU A 135 -4.30 -3.75 -5.22
CA LEU A 135 -3.69 -4.27 -6.44
C LEU A 135 -2.69 -5.35 -6.05
N LEU A 136 -3.01 -6.62 -6.28
CA LEU A 136 -2.09 -7.73 -6.04
C LEU A 136 -1.42 -8.14 -7.35
N LEU A 137 -0.10 -8.25 -7.31
CA LEU A 137 0.74 -8.72 -8.40
C LEU A 137 1.23 -10.15 -8.10
N ASP A 138 2.05 -10.71 -8.99
CA ASP A 138 2.68 -12.04 -8.81
C ASP A 138 3.57 -12.11 -7.56
N ARG A 139 4.17 -10.99 -7.19
CA ARG A 139 4.93 -10.76 -5.96
C ARG A 139 4.50 -9.42 -5.37
N HIS A 140 4.85 -9.17 -4.11
CA HIS A 140 4.79 -7.81 -3.59
C HIS A 140 5.78 -6.94 -4.38
N GLN A 141 5.32 -5.79 -4.87
CA GLN A 141 6.12 -4.89 -5.69
C GLN A 141 5.99 -3.46 -5.17
N VAL A 142 7.00 -2.64 -5.46
CA VAL A 142 6.88 -1.19 -5.37
C VAL A 142 6.39 -0.67 -6.73
N ILE A 143 5.27 0.03 -6.75
CA ILE A 143 4.59 0.55 -7.94
C ILE A 143 4.54 2.07 -7.93
N LEU A 144 4.40 2.68 -9.11
CA LEU A 144 4.36 4.13 -9.24
C LEU A 144 2.90 4.64 -9.22
N ALA A 145 2.52 5.35 -8.17
CA ALA A 145 1.20 5.93 -7.96
C ALA A 145 1.31 7.45 -7.76
N ASN A 146 0.58 8.27 -8.51
CA ASN A 146 0.65 9.74 -8.47
C ASN A 146 2.10 10.28 -8.50
N ASN A 147 2.96 9.64 -9.29
CA ASN A 147 4.41 9.88 -9.41
C ASN A 147 5.25 9.62 -8.15
N VAL A 148 4.69 9.00 -7.10
CA VAL A 148 5.44 8.52 -5.94
C VAL A 148 5.48 6.99 -5.92
N TRP A 149 6.61 6.44 -5.45
CA TRP A 149 6.78 5.01 -5.28
C TRP A 149 6.07 4.52 -4.02
N THR A 150 5.12 3.61 -4.19
CA THR A 150 4.32 3.04 -3.11
C THR A 150 4.26 1.53 -3.23
N GLU A 151 3.77 0.86 -2.19
CA GLU A 151 3.63 -0.58 -2.21
C GLU A 151 2.40 -1.05 -3.03
N SER A 152 2.47 -2.25 -3.61
CA SER A 152 1.29 -3.00 -4.05
C SER A 152 0.63 -3.72 -2.86
N PHE A 153 -0.53 -4.35 -3.05
CA PHE A 153 -1.14 -5.14 -1.98
C PHE A 153 -0.18 -6.25 -1.51
N HIS A 154 0.04 -6.29 -0.19
CA HIS A 154 0.90 -7.24 0.51
C HIS A 154 0.09 -7.97 1.58
N PRO A 155 -0.55 -9.10 1.24
CA PRO A 155 -1.28 -9.88 2.21
C PRO A 155 -0.29 -10.72 3.04
N ASP A 156 -0.05 -10.30 4.28
CA ASP A 156 0.45 -11.22 5.30
C ASP A 156 -0.67 -12.16 5.79
N ASP A 157 -0.35 -13.10 6.67
CA ASP A 157 -1.34 -14.07 7.15
C ASP A 157 -2.50 -13.43 7.93
N ASP A 158 -2.27 -12.31 8.62
CA ASP A 158 -3.30 -11.62 9.40
C ASP A 158 -4.26 -10.85 8.47
N VAL A 159 -3.71 -10.12 7.50
CA VAL A 159 -4.46 -9.45 6.44
C VAL A 159 -5.25 -10.47 5.63
N PHE A 160 -4.61 -11.57 5.21
CA PHE A 160 -5.27 -12.64 4.49
C PHE A 160 -6.41 -13.23 5.31
N ARG A 161 -6.23 -13.43 6.62
CA ARG A 161 -7.28 -13.93 7.50
C ARG A 161 -8.45 -12.96 7.67
N ALA A 162 -8.18 -11.66 7.64
CA ALA A 162 -9.16 -10.59 7.78
C ALA A 162 -9.95 -10.28 6.49
N LEU A 163 -9.55 -10.81 5.34
CA LEU A 163 -10.33 -10.71 4.10
C LEU A 163 -11.67 -11.44 4.22
N SER A 164 -12.67 -11.00 3.45
CA SER A 164 -13.93 -11.72 3.32
C SER A 164 -13.72 -13.12 2.76
N ASN A 165 -14.60 -14.06 3.09
CA ASN A 165 -14.49 -15.43 2.57
C ASN A 165 -14.42 -15.48 1.04
N ALA A 166 -15.18 -14.61 0.35
CA ALA A 166 -15.13 -14.53 -1.11
C ALA A 166 -13.73 -14.14 -1.63
N HIS A 167 -13.13 -13.07 -1.10
CA HIS A 167 -11.78 -12.66 -1.49
C HIS A 167 -10.72 -13.70 -1.11
N ARG A 168 -10.86 -14.35 0.05
CA ARG A 168 -9.95 -15.42 0.47
C ARG A 168 -9.97 -16.61 -0.48
N LEU A 169 -11.16 -17.07 -0.85
CA LEU A 169 -11.32 -18.20 -1.78
C LEU A 169 -10.76 -17.86 -3.17
N GLU A 170 -11.00 -16.65 -3.66
CA GLU A 170 -10.43 -16.18 -4.94
C GLU A 170 -8.90 -16.16 -4.89
N LEU A 171 -8.30 -15.66 -3.80
CA LEU A 171 -6.85 -15.67 -3.64
C LEU A 171 -6.27 -17.10 -3.53
N LEU A 172 -6.98 -18.04 -2.89
CA LEU A 172 -6.59 -19.44 -2.84
C LEU A 172 -6.68 -20.13 -4.20
N GLU A 173 -7.63 -19.73 -5.05
CA GLU A 173 -7.71 -20.24 -6.42
C GLU A 173 -6.56 -19.71 -7.29
N LEU A 174 -6.19 -18.44 -7.12
CA LEU A 174 -5.09 -17.82 -7.84
C LEU A 174 -3.71 -18.28 -7.36
N PHE A 175 -3.57 -18.52 -6.06
CA PHE A 175 -2.33 -18.90 -5.38
C PHE A 175 -2.59 -20.03 -4.37
N PRO A 176 -2.80 -21.27 -4.85
CA PRO A 176 -3.13 -22.42 -4.00
C PRO A 176 -2.11 -22.70 -2.89
N GLU A 177 -0.85 -22.35 -3.13
CA GLU A 177 0.24 -22.50 -2.17
C GLU A 177 0.04 -21.71 -0.87
N ILE A 178 -0.78 -20.64 -0.86
CA ILE A 178 -1.11 -19.91 0.37
C ILE A 178 -1.70 -20.86 1.43
N ALA A 179 -2.47 -21.88 1.02
CA ALA A 179 -3.06 -22.86 1.94
C ALA A 179 -2.03 -23.72 2.67
N THR A 180 -0.83 -23.91 2.09
CA THR A 180 0.21 -24.78 2.64
C THR A 180 1.34 -24.02 3.31
N ILE A 181 1.81 -22.92 2.70
CA ILE A 181 2.97 -22.16 3.20
C ILE A 181 2.58 -20.85 3.90
N GLY A 182 1.32 -20.42 3.81
CA GLY A 182 0.87 -19.12 4.32
C GLY A 182 1.12 -17.95 3.36
N ALA A 183 0.35 -16.89 3.52
CA ALA A 183 0.42 -15.68 2.71
C ALA A 183 1.72 -14.90 2.96
N SER A 184 2.19 -14.84 4.22
CA SER A 184 3.43 -14.14 4.59
C SER A 184 4.68 -14.73 3.90
N VAL A 185 4.70 -16.05 3.71
CA VAL A 185 5.81 -16.73 3.00
C VAL A 185 5.66 -16.56 1.50
N ARG A 186 4.42 -16.60 0.97
CA ARG A 186 4.16 -16.45 -0.46
C ARG A 186 4.46 -15.03 -0.97
N PHE A 187 4.14 -14.02 -0.19
CA PHE A 187 4.32 -12.62 -0.55
C PHE A 187 5.34 -12.00 0.38
N THR A 188 6.63 -12.20 0.08
CA THR A 188 7.70 -11.52 0.81
C THR A 188 7.71 -10.02 0.47
N PRO A 189 7.98 -9.12 1.43
CA PRO A 189 8.08 -7.70 1.16
C PRO A 189 9.09 -7.34 0.05
N ALA A 190 8.72 -6.42 -0.86
CA ALA A 190 9.63 -5.93 -1.91
C ALA A 190 10.83 -5.15 -1.37
N ARG A 191 10.64 -4.57 -0.18
CA ARG A 191 11.64 -3.84 0.59
C ARG A 191 11.37 -4.06 2.07
N ARG A 192 12.36 -3.74 2.90
CA ARG A 192 12.22 -3.73 4.34
C ARG A 192 11.07 -2.81 4.76
N ILE A 193 10.23 -3.28 5.68
CA ILE A 193 9.18 -2.47 6.30
C ILE A 193 9.71 -1.90 7.62
N ILE A 194 9.50 -0.60 7.84
CA ILE A 194 9.85 0.06 9.11
C ILE A 194 8.57 0.40 9.88
N GLU A 195 8.44 -0.23 11.05
CA GLU A 195 7.25 -0.13 11.91
C GLU A 195 7.28 1.06 12.89
N GLU A 196 8.41 1.76 13.05
CA GLU A 196 8.52 2.90 13.98
C GLU A 196 9.34 4.08 13.42
N ARG A 197 8.91 5.30 13.78
CA ARG A 197 9.46 6.58 13.30
C ARG A 197 10.86 6.92 13.84
N SER A 198 11.34 6.18 14.83
CA SER A 198 12.57 6.46 15.60
C SER A 198 13.89 6.41 14.80
N ARG A 199 13.83 6.24 13.47
CA ARG A 199 15.00 6.21 12.58
C ARG A 199 15.08 7.34 11.56
N PHE A 200 14.14 8.28 11.52
CA PHE A 200 14.05 9.32 10.48
C PHE A 200 14.40 10.74 10.97
N GLU A 201 14.71 10.90 12.25
CA GLU A 201 15.12 12.18 12.84
C GLU A 201 16.61 12.11 13.20
N ARG A 202 17.49 12.22 12.20
CA ARG A 202 18.85 12.76 12.36
C ARG A 202 19.26 13.55 11.13
#